data_AF-A0A5R8WA53-F1
#
_entry.id   AF-A0A5R8WA53-F1
#
_cell.length_a   1.000
_cell.length_b   1.000
_cell.length_c   1.000
_cell.angle_alpha   90.00
_cell.angle_beta   90.00
_cell.angle_gamma   90.00
#
_symmetry.space_group_name_H-M   'P 1'
#
loop_
_entity.id
_entity.type
_entity.pdbx_description
1 polymer ?
#
loop_
_entity_poly.entity_id
_entity_poly.type
_entity_poly.pdbx_seq_one_letter_code
_entity_poly.pdbx_strand_id
1 'polypeptide(L)'
;MATAGAWERLSVLSAWRETRYFDEQEQAALALAEYVTGISDSHANTGLYESAAEGLTPGQMSAVSWMAMSINTSNRVAIGSSYKVAPPGTARNRATKTRAAVRHIFVS
;
A
#
# COMPACT_ATOMS: atom_id res chain seq x y z
N MET A 1 -3.40 -1.62 -25.24
CA MET A 1 -3.60 -1.72 -23.77
C MET A 1 -3.70 -0.31 -23.23
N ALA A 2 -4.78 0.06 -22.53
CA ALA A 2 -4.94 1.42 -22.02
C ALA A 2 -3.98 1.65 -20.84
N THR A 3 -3.06 2.58 -20.96
CA THR A 3 -2.10 2.91 -19.90
C THR A 3 -2.73 3.90 -18.93
N ALA A 4 -3.21 3.41 -17.78
CA ALA A 4 -3.64 4.25 -16.68
C ALA A 4 -2.45 5.01 -16.06
N GLY A 5 -2.70 6.24 -15.61
CA GLY A 5 -1.72 7.02 -14.83
C GLY A 5 -1.43 6.36 -13.48
N ALA A 6 -0.31 6.72 -12.84
CA ALA A 6 0.08 6.14 -11.55
C ALA A 6 -1.00 6.26 -10.47
N TRP A 7 -1.70 7.40 -10.41
CA TRP A 7 -2.81 7.62 -9.47
C TRP A 7 -4.03 6.73 -9.75
N GLU A 8 -4.35 6.49 -11.01
CA GLU A 8 -5.45 5.62 -11.41
C GLU A 8 -5.15 4.17 -11.06
N ARG A 9 -3.92 3.70 -11.35
CA ARG A 9 -3.43 2.36 -10.96
C ARG A 9 -3.51 2.15 -9.45
N LEU A 10 -3.07 3.12 -8.65
CA LEU A 10 -3.14 3.05 -7.19
C LEU A 10 -4.59 3.03 -6.68
N SER A 11 -5.50 3.76 -7.33
CA SER A 11 -6.90 3.84 -6.92
C SER A 11 -7.63 2.50 -7.08
N VAL A 12 -7.23 1.70 -8.08
CA VAL A 12 -7.83 0.39 -8.35
C VAL A 12 -7.02 -0.80 -7.82
N LEU A 13 -5.89 -0.54 -7.14
CA LEU A 13 -4.99 -1.59 -6.66
C LEU A 13 -5.69 -2.61 -5.75
N SER A 14 -6.66 -2.18 -4.95
CA SER A 14 -7.44 -3.09 -4.09
C SER A 14 -8.35 -4.06 -4.85
N ALA A 15 -8.67 -3.76 -6.11
CA ALA A 15 -9.50 -4.57 -6.99
C ALA A 15 -8.71 -4.99 -8.25
N TRP A 16 -7.38 -5.15 -8.14
CA TRP A 16 -6.48 -5.32 -9.28
C TRP A 16 -6.89 -6.45 -10.24
N ARG A 17 -7.48 -7.54 -9.74
CA ARG A 17 -7.99 -8.70 -10.52
C ARG A 17 -9.13 -8.35 -11.46
N GLU A 18 -9.87 -7.29 -11.15
CA GLU A 18 -11.02 -6.83 -11.94
C GLU A 18 -10.61 -5.80 -13.01
N THR A 19 -9.31 -5.48 -13.09
CA THR A 19 -8.78 -4.45 -13.98
C THR A 19 -7.81 -5.03 -15.02
N ARG A 20 -7.57 -4.27 -16.08
CA ARG A 20 -6.63 -4.62 -17.15
C ARG A 20 -5.36 -3.77 -17.11
N TYR A 21 -5.09 -3.09 -15.99
CA TYR A 21 -3.94 -2.19 -15.88
C TYR A 21 -2.66 -2.92 -15.50
N PHE A 22 -2.74 -4.06 -14.80
CA PHE A 22 -1.58 -4.82 -14.38
C PHE A 22 -1.25 -5.91 -15.40
N ASP A 23 0.01 -6.02 -15.79
CA ASP A 23 0.46 -7.13 -16.64
C ASP A 23 0.58 -8.45 -15.85
N GLU A 24 0.87 -9.55 -16.54
CA GLU A 24 0.93 -10.89 -15.92
C GLU A 24 1.98 -10.97 -14.79
N GLN A 25 3.12 -10.30 -14.97
CA GLN A 25 4.20 -10.29 -13.99
C GLN A 25 3.80 -9.48 -12.75
N GLU A 26 3.17 -8.33 -12.94
CA GLU A 26 2.62 -7.49 -11.87
C GLU A 26 1.51 -8.22 -11.11
N GLN A 27 0.61 -8.92 -11.82
CA GLN A 27 -0.44 -9.73 -11.22
C GLN A 27 0.13 -10.87 -10.36
N ALA A 28 1.18 -11.55 -10.84
CA ALA A 28 1.86 -12.59 -10.07
C ALA A 28 2.53 -12.03 -8.80
N ALA A 29 3.13 -10.84 -8.88
CA ALA A 29 3.67 -10.15 -7.71
C ALA A 29 2.59 -9.74 -6.70
N LEU A 30 1.43 -9.26 -7.16
CA LEU A 30 0.30 -8.92 -6.31
C LEU A 30 -0.31 -10.15 -5.62
N ALA A 31 -0.45 -11.27 -6.34
CA ALA A 31 -0.90 -12.54 -5.77
C ALA A 31 0.05 -13.04 -4.66
N LEU A 32 1.37 -12.93 -4.87
CA LEU A 32 2.34 -13.30 -3.85
C LEU A 32 2.29 -12.38 -2.62
N ALA A 33 2.09 -11.07 -2.84
CA ALA A 33 1.96 -10.11 -1.74
C ALA A 33 0.70 -10.39 -0.90
N GLU A 34 -0.43 -10.72 -1.53
CA GLU A 34 -1.65 -11.18 -0.86
C GLU A 34 -1.41 -12.45 -0.05
N TYR A 35 -0.80 -13.48 -0.66
CA TYR A 35 -0.45 -14.74 0.01
C TYR A 35 0.40 -14.52 1.27
N VAL A 36 1.47 -13.74 1.18
CA VAL A 36 2.37 -13.47 2.32
C VAL A 36 1.66 -12.68 3.41
N THR A 37 0.74 -11.78 3.05
CA THR A 37 -0.01 -10.96 4.01
C THR A 37 -1.07 -11.78 4.74
N GLY A 38 -1.76 -12.65 4.00
CA GLY A 38 -2.79 -13.55 4.50
C GLY A 38 -2.27 -14.89 5.00
N ILE A 39 -0.96 -15.10 5.19
CA ILE A 39 -0.33 -16.43 5.34
C ILE A 39 -0.98 -17.38 6.37
N SER A 40 -1.68 -16.84 7.38
CA SER A 40 -2.41 -17.60 8.39
C SER A 40 -3.80 -18.10 7.94
N ASP A 41 -4.38 -17.53 6.89
CA ASP A 41 -5.71 -17.86 6.36
C ASP A 41 -5.58 -18.72 5.09
N SER A 42 -5.69 -20.05 5.26
CA SER A 42 -5.55 -20.99 4.15
C SER A 42 -6.66 -20.90 3.11
N HIS A 43 -7.87 -20.46 3.49
CA HIS A 43 -8.98 -20.30 2.55
C HIS A 43 -8.79 -19.07 1.67
N ALA A 44 -8.40 -17.94 2.25
CA ALA A 44 -8.12 -16.72 1.49
C ALA A 44 -6.93 -16.87 0.51
N ASN A 45 -6.02 -17.82 0.78
CA ASN A 45 -4.77 -17.99 0.04
C ASN A 45 -4.81 -19.06 -1.06
N THR A 46 -5.94 -19.74 -1.26
CA THR A 46 -6.01 -20.88 -2.18
C THR A 46 -5.64 -20.46 -3.61
N GLY A 47 -4.59 -21.06 -4.18
CA GLY A 47 -4.13 -20.82 -5.55
C GLY A 47 -3.25 -19.57 -5.75
N LEU A 48 -3.04 -18.75 -4.70
CA LEU A 48 -2.27 -17.51 -4.82
C LEU A 48 -0.77 -17.77 -5.01
N TYR A 49 -0.23 -18.75 -4.29
CA TYR A 49 1.18 -19.11 -4.39
C TYR A 49 1.49 -19.72 -5.76
N GLU A 50 0.62 -20.61 -6.25
CA GLU A 50 0.74 -21.24 -7.55
C GLU A 50 0.68 -20.19 -8.68
N SER A 51 -0.31 -19.28 -8.63
CA SER A 51 -0.42 -18.17 -9.59
C SER A 51 0.83 -17.29 -9.61
N ALA A 52 1.44 -17.06 -8.44
CA ALA A 52 2.68 -16.29 -8.34
C ALA A 52 3.89 -17.04 -8.92
N ALA A 53 3.98 -18.35 -8.67
CA ALA A 53 5.08 -19.19 -9.12
C ALA A 53 5.12 -19.36 -10.66
N GLU A 54 3.98 -19.21 -11.34
CA GLU A 54 3.90 -19.23 -12.80
C GLU A 54 4.49 -17.98 -13.46
N GLY A 55 4.36 -16.81 -12.82
CA GLY A 55 4.74 -15.51 -13.40
C GLY A 55 6.07 -14.93 -12.91
N LEU A 56 6.73 -15.54 -11.92
CA LEU A 56 7.92 -14.99 -11.27
C LEU A 56 9.11 -15.94 -11.27
N THR A 57 10.30 -15.39 -11.49
CA THR A 57 11.56 -16.11 -11.22
C THR A 57 11.77 -16.29 -9.71
N PRO A 58 12.62 -17.25 -9.28
CA PRO A 58 12.94 -17.43 -7.86
C PRO A 58 13.48 -16.16 -7.17
N GLY A 59 14.27 -15.36 -7.89
CA GLY A 59 14.79 -14.10 -7.39
C GLY A 59 13.70 -13.04 -7.20
N GLN A 60 12.74 -12.96 -8.12
CA GLN A 60 11.59 -12.07 -8.00
C GLN A 60 10.64 -12.50 -6.88
N MET A 61 10.36 -13.80 -6.74
CA MET A 61 9.58 -14.32 -5.61
C MET A 61 10.22 -13.93 -4.27
N SER A 62 11.55 -14.08 -4.16
CA SER A 62 12.29 -13.69 -2.95
C SER A 62 12.19 -12.20 -2.68
N ALA A 63 12.36 -11.36 -3.71
CA ALA A 63 12.28 -9.91 -3.58
C ALA A 63 10.88 -9.42 -3.18
N VAL A 64 9.83 -9.95 -3.82
CA VAL A 64 8.43 -9.61 -3.51
C VAL A 64 8.07 -10.06 -2.09
N SER A 65 8.45 -11.28 -1.71
CA SER A 65 8.22 -11.80 -0.36
C SER A 65 8.89 -10.94 0.70
N TRP A 66 10.15 -10.54 0.47
CA TRP A 66 10.88 -9.66 1.38
C TRP A 66 10.19 -8.30 1.54
N MET A 67 9.71 -7.71 0.45
CA MET A 67 8.99 -6.43 0.49
C MET A 67 7.67 -6.56 1.25
N ALA A 68 6.88 -7.59 0.95
CA ALA A 68 5.61 -7.85 1.62
C ALA A 68 5.81 -8.08 3.14
N MET A 69 6.83 -8.85 3.53
CA MET A 69 7.20 -9.05 4.93
C MET A 69 7.63 -7.74 5.61
N SER A 70 8.40 -6.92 4.92
CA SER A 70 8.89 -5.62 5.45
C SER A 70 7.73 -4.66 5.72
N ILE A 71 6.77 -4.56 4.79
CA ILE A 71 5.56 -3.75 4.96
C ILE A 71 4.70 -4.32 6.10
N ASN A 72 4.46 -5.63 6.13
CA ASN A 72 3.66 -6.26 7.17
C ASN A 72 4.26 -6.08 8.58
N THR A 73 5.58 -6.15 8.70
CA THR A 73 6.29 -5.90 9.95
C THR A 73 6.12 -4.45 10.39
N SER A 74 6.33 -3.51 9.46
CA SER A 74 6.17 -2.07 9.74
C SER A 74 4.73 -1.73 10.16
N ASN A 75 3.74 -2.31 9.48
CA ASN A 75 2.31 -2.15 9.81
C ASN A 75 2.01 -2.66 11.23
N ARG A 76 2.54 -3.82 11.60
CA ARG A 76 2.38 -4.37 12.97
C ARG A 76 3.03 -3.51 14.03
N VAL A 77 4.21 -2.95 13.76
CA VAL A 77 4.88 -2.02 14.69
C VAL A 77 4.07 -0.73 14.85
N ALA A 78 3.57 -0.15 13.77
CA ALA A 78 2.76 1.06 13.82
C ALA A 78 1.45 0.85 14.60
N ILE A 79 0.75 -0.25 14.34
CA ILE A 79 -0.49 -0.60 15.05
C ILE A 79 -0.19 -0.92 16.52
N GLY A 80 0.82 -1.76 16.79
CA GLY A 80 1.19 -2.16 18.15
C GLY A 80 1.67 -1.00 19.03
N SER A 81 2.30 0.01 18.43
CA SER A 81 2.69 1.25 19.12
C SER A 81 1.56 2.28 19.25
N SER A 82 0.35 1.96 18.78
CA SER A 82 -0.81 2.89 18.78
C SER A 82 -0.53 4.21 18.05
N TYR A 83 0.27 4.16 16.97
CA TYR A 83 0.57 5.34 16.16
C TYR A 83 -0.74 5.95 15.60
N LYS A 84 -0.99 7.22 15.90
CA LYS A 84 -2.19 7.93 15.45
C LYS A 84 -1.97 8.54 14.06
N VAL A 85 -2.65 7.99 13.07
CA VAL A 85 -2.73 8.60 11.73
C VAL A 85 -3.64 9.83 11.81
N ALA A 86 -3.10 11.00 11.47
CA ALA A 86 -3.88 12.22 11.44
C ALA A 86 -4.92 12.16 10.30
N PRO A 87 -6.18 12.60 10.51
CA PRO A 87 -7.18 12.62 9.45
C PRO A 87 -6.69 13.47 8.27
N PRO A 88 -6.92 13.03 7.02
CA PRO A 88 -6.61 13.83 5.84
C PRO A 88 -7.20 15.24 5.98
N GLY A 89 -6.35 16.27 5.92
CA GLY A 89 -6.74 17.68 6.04
C GLY A 89 -6.43 18.36 7.38
N THR A 90 -6.13 17.62 8.45
CA THR A 90 -5.82 18.22 9.76
C THR A 90 -4.45 18.91 9.83
N ALA A 91 -3.46 18.46 9.04
CA ALA A 91 -2.13 19.07 8.98
C ALA A 91 -2.14 20.47 8.31
N ARG A 92 -3.02 20.67 7.31
CA ARG A 92 -3.14 21.95 6.57
C ARG A 92 -3.67 23.08 7.45
N ASN A 93 -4.46 22.75 8.48
CA ASN A 93 -5.06 23.71 9.40
C ASN A 93 -4.11 24.17 10.54
N ARG A 94 -3.05 23.42 10.85
CA ARG A 94 -2.03 23.87 11.84
C ARG A 94 -1.10 24.93 11.25
N ALA A 95 -0.67 24.78 10.00
CA ALA A 95 0.21 25.75 9.33
C ALA A 95 -0.47 27.12 9.07
N THR A 96 -1.79 27.14 8.88
CA THR A 96 -2.59 28.37 8.70
C THR A 96 -2.89 29.07 10.02
N LYS A 97 -3.15 28.34 11.11
CA LYS A 97 -3.32 28.95 12.44
C LYS A 97 -2.04 29.65 12.95
N THR A 98 -0.85 29.13 12.67
CA THR A 98 0.41 29.79 13.06
C THR A 98 0.68 31.08 12.28
N ARG A 99 0.24 31.19 11.01
CA ARG A 99 0.33 32.44 10.23
C ARG A 99 -0.69 33.50 10.65
N ALA A 100 -1.86 33.10 11.14
CA ALA A 100 -2.87 34.04 11.65
C ALA A 100 -2.50 34.59 13.04
N ALA A 101 -1.89 33.77 13.91
CA ALA A 101 -1.49 34.19 15.25
C ALA A 101 -0.34 35.22 15.28
N VAL A 102 0.55 35.23 14.27
CA VAL A 102 1.63 36.22 14.17
C VAL A 102 1.15 37.57 13.60
N ARG A 103 0.01 37.62 12.90
CA ARG A 103 -0.56 38.87 12.36
C ARG A 103 -1.35 39.71 13.37
N HIS A 104 -1.67 39.19 14.56
CA HIS A 104 -2.37 39.93 15.61
C HIS A 104 -1.46 40.54 16.69
N ILE A 105 -0.13 40.36 16.58
CA ILE A 105 0.85 40.86 17.56
C ILE A 105 1.51 42.18 17.10
N PHE A 106 1.18 42.72 15.92
CA PHE A 106 1.80 43.96 15.39
C PHE A 106 0.82 44.94 14.73
N VAL A 107 -0.34 45.20 15.34
CA VAL A 107 -1.10 46.45 15.18
C VAL A 107 -1.95 46.66 16.44
N SER A 108 -1.35 47.21 17.50
CA SER A 108 -1.97 48.03 18.56
C SER A 108 -0.88 48.58 19.44
#